data_AF-A0A832UQC4-F1
#
_entry.id   AF-A0A832UQC4-F1
#
_cell.length_a   1.000
_cell.length_b   1.000
_cell.length_c   1.000
_cell.angle_alpha   90.00
_cell.angle_beta   90.00
_cell.angle_gamma   90.00
#
_symmetry.space_group_name_H-M   'P 1'
#
loop_
_entity.id
_entity.type
_entity.pdbx_description
1 polymer ?
#
loop_
_entity_poly.entity_id
_entity_poly.type
_entity_poly.pdbx_seq_one_letter_code
_entity_poly.pdbx_strand_id
1 'polypeptide(L)' 'MKKYASRIALRLSDSERQQLEKLVRERKFKNVSQAIRAALKDLVAKHGAT' A
#
# COMPACT_ATOMS: atom_id res chain seq x y z
N MET A 1 9.10 -15.50 -6.35
CA MET A 1 7.96 -14.81 -5.69
C MET A 1 8.32 -14.54 -4.23
N LYS A 2 8.14 -13.32 -3.71
CA LYS A 2 8.30 -13.07 -2.26
C LYS A 2 7.16 -13.77 -1.51
N LYS A 3 7.51 -14.62 -0.53
CA LYS A 3 6.53 -15.18 0.42
C LYS A 3 6.26 -14.13 1.50
N TYR A 4 5.00 -13.78 1.70
CA TYR A 4 4.57 -12.89 2.77
C TYR A 4 3.99 -13.75 3.89
N ALA A 5 4.36 -13.44 5.14
CA ALA A 5 3.94 -14.22 6.32
C ALA A 5 2.43 -14.11 6.60
N SER A 6 1.78 -13.05 6.11
CA SER A 6 0.36 -12.80 6.33
C SER A 6 -0.27 -12.10 5.12
N ARG A 7 -1.59 -12.28 4.97
CA ARG A 7 -2.43 -11.59 3.98
C ARG A 7 -3.52 -10.83 4.73
N ILE A 8 -3.57 -9.52 4.51
CA ILE A 8 -4.62 -8.64 5.05
C ILE A 8 -5.49 -8.19 3.89
N ALA A 9 -6.81 -8.31 4.05
CA ALA A 9 -7.79 -7.76 3.14
C ALA A 9 -8.35 -6.46 3.73
N LEU A 10 -8.27 -5.37 2.96
CA LEU A 10 -8.80 -4.07 3.34
C LEU A 10 -9.89 -3.69 2.34
N ARG A 11 -11.00 -3.16 2.83
CA ARG A 11 -12.00 -2.52 1.98
C ARG A 11 -11.64 -1.05 1.88
N LEU A 12 -11.58 -0.57 0.66
CA LEU A 12 -11.34 0.83 0.32
C LEU A 12 -12.58 1.35 -0.38
N SER A 13 -12.87 2.64 -0.20
CA SER A 13 -13.80 3.33 -1.08
C SER A 13 -13.28 3.33 -2.52
N ASP A 14 -14.19 3.54 -3.47
CA ASP A 14 -13.80 3.62 -4.89
C ASP A 14 -12.81 4.75 -5.16
N SER A 15 -12.94 5.88 -4.44
CA SER A 15 -12.04 7.02 -4.56
C SER A 15 -10.60 6.68 -4.12
N GLU A 16 -10.44 6.06 -2.94
CA GLU A 16 -9.13 5.64 -2.42
C GLU A 16 -8.48 4.60 -3.34
N ARG A 17 -9.29 3.66 -3.84
CA ARG A 17 -8.81 2.66 -4.80
C ARG A 17 -8.33 3.30 -6.09
N GLN A 18 -9.08 4.25 -6.66
CA GLN A 18 -8.69 4.96 -7.88
C GLN A 18 -7.40 5.76 -7.69
N GLN A 19 -7.18 6.36 -6.52
CA GLN A 19 -5.93 7.05 -6.20
C GLN A 19 -4.74 6.08 -6.19
N LEU A 20 -4.88 4.91 -5.55
CA LEU A 20 -3.84 3.88 -5.56
C LEU A 20 -3.56 3.34 -6.97
N GLU A 21 -4.60 3.11 -7.76
CA GLU A 21 -4.47 2.68 -9.16
C GLU A 21 -3.81 3.76 -10.03
N LYS A 22 -4.07 5.05 -9.79
CA LYS A 22 -3.36 6.16 -10.44
C LYS A 22 -1.84 6.07 -10.17
N LEU A 23 -1.43 5.84 -8.94
CA LEU A 23 0.00 5.70 -8.60
C LEU A 23 0.67 4.50 -9.29
N VAL A 24 -0.08 3.42 -9.51
CA VAL A 24 0.40 2.26 -10.28
C VAL A 24 0.52 2.61 -11.76
N ARG A 25 -0.48 3.30 -12.34
CA ARG A 25 -0.43 3.77 -13.74
C ARG A 25 0.73 4.72 -14.00
N GLU A 26 1.04 5.60 -13.05
CA GLU A 26 2.19 6.50 -13.07
C GLU A 26 3.54 5.79 -12.86
N ARG A 27 3.55 4.45 -12.78
CA ARG A 27 4.74 3.60 -12.55
C ARG A 27 5.50 3.90 -11.25
N LYS A 28 4.90 4.63 -10.30
CA LYS A 28 5.46 4.86 -8.96
C LYS A 28 5.49 3.58 -8.13
N PHE A 29 4.53 2.67 -8.39
CA PHE A 29 4.47 1.34 -7.77
C PHE A 29 4.11 0.26 -8.80
N LYS A 30 4.57 -0.97 -8.57
CA LYS A 30 4.28 -2.13 -9.45
C LYS A 30 2.84 -2.62 -9.33
N ASN A 31 2.22 -2.44 -8.17
CA ASN A 31 0.84 -2.80 -7.89
C ASN A 31 0.33 -2.11 -6.62
N VAL A 32 -0.99 -2.18 -6.41
CA VAL A 32 -1.69 -1.60 -5.26
C VAL A 32 -1.12 -2.13 -3.93
N SER A 33 -0.83 -3.42 -3.83
CA SER A 33 -0.26 -4.01 -2.61
C SER A 33 1.11 -3.44 -2.26
N GLN A 34 1.93 -3.07 -3.25
CA GLN A 34 3.22 -2.40 -3.01
C GLN A 34 3.00 -0.98 -2.49
N ALA A 35 2.06 -0.23 -3.07
CA ALA A 35 1.71 1.11 -2.63
C ALA A 35 1.21 1.12 -1.17
N ILE A 36 0.27 0.23 -0.83
CA ILE A 36 -0.25 0.10 0.54
C ILE A 36 0.88 -0.24 1.53
N ARG A 37 1.75 -1.19 1.20
CA ARG A 37 2.88 -1.53 2.08
C ARG A 37 3.85 -0.37 2.28
N ALA A 38 4.08 0.45 1.26
CA ALA A 38 4.93 1.63 1.38
C ALA A 38 4.31 2.67 2.32
N ALA A 39 3.00 2.93 2.17
CA ALA A 39 2.26 3.83 3.05
C ALA A 39 2.23 3.34 4.50
N LEU A 40 2.00 2.05 4.73
CA LEU A 40 2.04 1.44 6.07
C LEU A 40 3.44 1.55 6.68
N LYS A 41 4.50 1.30 5.89
CA LYS A 41 5.87 1.43 6.38
C LYS A 41 6.17 2.87 6.80
N ASP A 42 5.75 3.85 6.02
CA ASP A 42 5.90 5.28 6.34
C ASP A 42 5.10 5.68 7.59
N LEU A 43 3.85 5.20 7.70
CA LEU A 43 3.00 5.44 8.86
C LEU A 43 3.62 4.88 10.16
N VAL A 44 4.10 3.64 10.12
CA VAL A 44 4.79 2.98 11.25
C VAL A 44 6.10 3.67 11.57
N ALA A 45 6.88 4.12 10.58
CA ALA A 45 8.10 4.87 10.85
C ALA A 45 7.81 6.22 11.54
N LYS A 46 6.70 6.87 11.19
CA LYS A 46 6.29 8.16 11.77
C LYS A 46 5.72 8.05 13.18
N HIS A 47 5.04 6.95 13.52
CA HIS A 47 4.30 6.81 14.78
C HIS A 47 4.79 5.67 15.69
N GLY A 48 5.63 4.78 15.18
CA GLY A 48 6.12 3.58 15.87
C GLY A 48 7.56 3.68 16.36
N ALA A 49 8.16 4.89 16.35
CA ALA A 49 9.38 5.18 17.12
C ALA A 49 9.00 5.44 18.58
N THR A 50 8.66 4.37 19.29
CA THR A 50 8.61 4.28 20.76
C THR A 50 9.33 3.02 21.17
#